data_AF-A0A6N7VH80-F1
#
_entry.id   AF-A0A6N7VH80-F1
#
_cell.length_a   1.000
_cell.length_b   1.000
_cell.length_c   1.000
_cell.angle_alpha   90.00
_cell.angle_beta   90.00
_cell.angle_gamma   90.00
#
_symmetry.space_group_name_H-M   'P 1'
#
loop_
_entity.id
_entity.type
_entity.pdbx_description
1 polymer ?
#
loop_
_entity_poly.entity_id
_entity_poly.type
_entity_poly.pdbx_seq_one_letter_code
_entity_poly.pdbx_strand_id
1 'polypeptide(L)'
;MLTRMEFKFSEEKCKKYGVTLNVCYKTIEKLMAEDGIHQYGLGVYVAPLKKAFTPFGALMCDLPQCEWFAKTIESWYWFDSNEYRNYDDLDYNCLMQSQVKKMDKINELINEGLDVYSSELFFREVICAPKTLATIFKTLRSRTSALQNPDVLRTICDGAEEFTIDFKKFVHEKSVIFIQVNDADSSLHRIASVFLSQLFQFLFAEANKQKDLRLPIPVQFHLDDMANYEINDFASIIATARSRGIGITGCIQSKNQLASVYKDNAINIQDCFDTTIYMGTNSYDSALDIAHRSGFTLDYVNELPVGDVILIRRGSAAEHVKLLDYSKTGKYFIYNHHRYLIPKNRFRVHDDLRRML
;
A
#
# COMPACT_ATOMS: atom_id res chain seq x y z
N MET A 1 -23.11 -20.20 -24.53
CA MET A 1 -23.45 -19.87 -23.13
C MET A 1 -24.48 -18.75 -23.15
N LEU A 2 -25.66 -19.03 -22.61
CA LEU A 2 -26.77 -18.08 -22.50
C LEU A 2 -26.76 -17.52 -21.06
N THR A 3 -27.14 -16.28 -20.89
CA THR A 3 -27.26 -15.66 -19.57
C THR A 3 -28.65 -15.09 -19.40
N ARG A 4 -29.12 -15.09 -18.16
CA ARG A 4 -30.48 -14.79 -17.75
C ARG A 4 -30.46 -13.70 -16.67
N MET A 5 -31.33 -12.71 -16.82
CA MET A 5 -31.55 -11.64 -15.84
C MET A 5 -33.03 -11.60 -15.47
N GLU A 6 -33.33 -11.50 -14.18
CA GLU A 6 -34.69 -11.62 -13.64
C GLU A 6 -35.02 -10.52 -12.64
N PHE A 7 -36.03 -9.71 -12.95
CA PHE A 7 -36.56 -8.69 -12.06
C PHE A 7 -37.91 -9.10 -11.48
N LYS A 8 -38.03 -9.02 -10.16
CA LYS A 8 -39.30 -9.12 -9.45
C LYS A 8 -39.57 -7.79 -8.75
N PHE A 9 -40.73 -7.19 -9.02
CA PHE A 9 -41.17 -5.96 -8.37
C PHE A 9 -42.28 -6.26 -7.36
N SER A 10 -42.29 -5.54 -6.24
CA SER A 10 -43.29 -5.70 -5.18
C SER A 10 -44.50 -4.80 -5.43
N GLU A 11 -45.70 -5.37 -5.49
CA GLU A 11 -46.95 -4.61 -5.63
C GLU A 11 -47.16 -3.61 -4.51
N GLU A 12 -46.84 -3.98 -3.27
CA GLU A 12 -46.98 -3.10 -2.10
C GLU A 12 -46.04 -1.90 -2.19
N LYS A 13 -44.78 -2.14 -2.61
CA LYS A 13 -43.81 -1.05 -2.82
C LYS A 13 -44.24 -0.15 -3.99
N CYS A 14 -44.74 -0.73 -5.08
CA CYS A 14 -45.27 0.01 -6.23
C CYS A 14 -46.41 0.95 -5.82
N LYS A 15 -47.38 0.47 -5.03
CA LYS A 15 -48.49 1.28 -4.50
C LYS A 15 -48.00 2.46 -3.66
N LYS A 16 -46.96 2.26 -2.84
CA LYS A 16 -46.36 3.31 -1.99
C LYS A 16 -45.80 4.49 -2.80
N TYR A 17 -45.26 4.23 -3.99
CA TYR A 17 -44.69 5.27 -4.86
C TYR A 17 -45.64 5.71 -5.99
N GLY A 18 -46.90 5.26 -5.98
CA GLY A 18 -47.89 5.65 -6.99
C GLY A 18 -47.61 5.08 -8.39
N VAL A 19 -46.88 3.97 -8.49
CA VAL A 19 -46.50 3.33 -9.76
C VAL A 19 -47.14 1.96 -9.88
N THR A 20 -47.43 1.50 -11.12
CA THR A 20 -47.98 0.16 -11.37
C THR A 20 -46.87 -0.81 -11.79
N LEU A 21 -47.04 -2.11 -11.52
CA LEU A 21 -46.10 -3.14 -11.97
C LEU A 21 -45.82 -3.07 -13.48
N ASN A 22 -46.84 -2.76 -14.27
CA ASN A 22 -46.72 -2.64 -15.72
C ASN A 22 -45.73 -1.53 -16.12
N VAL A 23 -45.73 -0.40 -15.41
CA VAL A 23 -44.77 0.68 -15.64
C VAL A 23 -43.36 0.21 -15.30
N CYS A 24 -43.18 -0.47 -14.17
CA CYS A 24 -41.88 -1.02 -13.76
C CYS A 24 -41.29 -1.97 -14.82
N TYR A 25 -42.09 -2.92 -15.30
CA TYR A 25 -41.64 -3.90 -16.30
C TYR A 25 -41.39 -3.26 -17.67
N LYS A 26 -42.24 -2.30 -18.12
CA LYS A 26 -42.03 -1.58 -19.37
C LYS A 26 -40.77 -0.71 -19.37
N THR A 27 -40.40 -0.15 -18.22
CA THR A 27 -39.15 0.63 -18.10
C THR A 27 -37.93 -0.25 -18.39
N ILE A 28 -37.86 -1.47 -17.83
CA ILE A 28 -36.76 -2.40 -18.12
C ILE A 28 -36.83 -2.90 -19.55
N GLU A 29 -38.03 -3.25 -20.02
CA GLU A 29 -38.20 -3.73 -21.39
C GLU A 29 -37.69 -2.72 -22.41
N LYS A 30 -37.96 -1.43 -22.22
CA LYS A 30 -37.46 -0.36 -23.08
C LYS A 30 -35.92 -0.30 -23.07
N LEU A 31 -35.30 -0.37 -21.89
CA LEU A 31 -33.83 -0.33 -21.76
C LEU A 31 -33.19 -1.56 -22.41
N MET A 32 -33.73 -2.75 -22.17
CA MET A 32 -33.24 -3.98 -22.79
C MET A 32 -33.42 -3.98 -24.32
N ALA A 33 -34.50 -3.35 -24.81
CA ALA A 33 -34.77 -3.25 -26.24
C ALA A 33 -33.77 -2.33 -26.98
N GLU A 34 -33.21 -1.32 -26.31
CA GLU A 34 -32.14 -0.47 -26.88
C GLU A 34 -30.90 -1.30 -27.25
N ASP A 35 -30.62 -2.36 -26.49
CA ASP A 35 -29.52 -3.32 -26.75
C ASP A 35 -29.96 -4.55 -27.57
N GLY A 36 -31.19 -4.54 -28.10
CA GLY A 36 -31.76 -5.64 -28.86
C GLY A 36 -31.95 -6.93 -28.06
N ILE A 37 -32.14 -6.82 -26.73
CA ILE A 37 -32.48 -7.93 -25.85
C ILE A 37 -33.98 -7.95 -25.64
N HIS A 38 -34.60 -9.06 -26.02
CA HIS A 38 -36.04 -9.23 -25.89
C HIS A 38 -36.40 -10.01 -24.63
N GLN A 39 -37.59 -9.72 -24.14
CA GLN A 39 -38.15 -10.41 -22.99
C GLN A 39 -38.44 -11.88 -23.31
N TYR A 40 -38.00 -12.77 -22.43
CA TYR A 40 -38.26 -14.22 -22.50
C TYR A 40 -39.52 -14.60 -21.69
N GLY A 41 -39.78 -13.88 -20.59
CA GLY A 41 -40.97 -13.99 -19.75
C GLY A 41 -41.14 -12.74 -18.89
N LEU A 42 -42.26 -12.57 -18.16
CA LEU A 42 -42.48 -11.35 -17.37
C LEU A 42 -41.32 -11.09 -16.40
N GLY A 43 -40.59 -9.98 -16.57
CA GLY A 43 -39.37 -9.67 -15.82
C GLY A 43 -38.12 -10.50 -16.14
N VAL A 44 -38.17 -11.42 -17.10
CA VAL A 44 -37.09 -12.36 -17.43
C VAL A 44 -36.52 -12.07 -18.81
N TYR A 45 -35.20 -11.89 -18.88
CA TYR A 45 -34.46 -11.59 -20.10
C TYR A 45 -33.37 -12.64 -20.30
N VAL A 46 -33.30 -13.24 -21.49
CA VAL A 46 -32.32 -14.28 -21.83
C VAL A 46 -31.63 -13.93 -23.13
N ALA A 47 -30.31 -13.88 -23.12
CA ALA A 47 -29.52 -13.57 -24.32
C ALA A 47 -28.15 -14.27 -24.30
N PRO A 48 -27.49 -14.44 -25.47
CA PRO A 48 -26.12 -14.95 -25.52
C PRO A 48 -25.18 -14.07 -24.71
N LEU A 49 -24.26 -14.69 -23.94
CA LEU A 49 -23.35 -13.96 -23.03
C LEU A 49 -22.65 -12.78 -23.71
N LYS A 50 -22.15 -12.96 -24.93
CA LYS A 50 -21.47 -11.91 -25.71
C LYS A 50 -22.35 -10.68 -25.99
N LYS A 51 -23.67 -10.87 -26.12
CA LYS A 51 -24.64 -9.79 -26.37
C LYS A 51 -25.17 -9.19 -25.07
N ALA A 52 -25.33 -10.01 -24.04
CA ALA A 52 -25.97 -9.65 -22.79
C ALA A 52 -25.03 -9.05 -21.74
N PHE A 53 -23.72 -9.33 -21.82
CA PHE A 53 -22.77 -8.96 -20.76
C PHE A 53 -22.71 -7.46 -20.48
N THR A 54 -22.54 -6.65 -21.52
CA THR A 54 -22.49 -5.18 -21.41
C THR A 54 -23.81 -4.58 -20.88
N PRO A 55 -24.98 -4.86 -21.47
CA PRO A 55 -26.24 -4.27 -21.00
C PRO A 55 -26.67 -4.75 -19.60
N PHE A 56 -26.45 -6.03 -19.28
CA PHE A 56 -26.75 -6.55 -17.94
C PHE A 56 -25.78 -5.99 -16.89
N GLY A 57 -24.50 -5.82 -17.25
CA GLY A 57 -23.50 -5.16 -16.41
C GLY A 57 -23.80 -3.68 -16.20
N ALA A 58 -24.24 -2.96 -17.24
CA ALA A 58 -24.63 -1.55 -17.15
C ALA A 58 -25.78 -1.35 -16.16
N LEU A 59 -26.84 -2.17 -16.24
CA LEU A 59 -27.95 -2.14 -15.29
C LEU A 59 -27.50 -2.44 -13.84
N MET A 60 -26.49 -3.30 -13.65
CA MET A 60 -25.90 -3.57 -12.31
C MET A 60 -25.15 -2.38 -11.71
N CYS A 61 -24.63 -1.52 -12.57
CA CYS A 61 -23.91 -0.32 -12.15
C CYS A 61 -24.85 0.87 -11.99
N ASP A 62 -25.79 1.04 -12.92
CA ASP A 62 -26.65 2.21 -13.01
C ASP A 62 -28.10 1.79 -13.32
N LEU A 63 -28.90 1.63 -12.26
CA LEU A 63 -30.33 1.42 -12.41
C LEU A 63 -31.00 2.76 -12.78
N PRO A 64 -32.17 2.74 -13.44
CA PRO A 64 -32.94 3.93 -13.72
C PRO A 64 -33.07 4.85 -12.51
N GLN A 65 -32.58 6.09 -12.67
CA GLN A 65 -32.47 7.11 -11.62
C GLN A 65 -33.83 7.67 -11.16
N CYS A 66 -34.95 7.14 -11.65
CA CYS A 66 -36.27 7.55 -11.19
C CYS A 66 -36.50 7.11 -9.74
N GLU A 67 -37.08 8.02 -8.96
CA GLU A 67 -37.14 7.93 -7.49
C GLU A 67 -37.78 6.64 -6.94
N TRP A 68 -38.66 6.03 -7.75
CA TRP A 68 -39.41 4.84 -7.40
C TRP A 68 -38.71 3.53 -7.82
N PHE A 69 -37.90 3.53 -8.87
CA PHE A 69 -37.57 2.29 -9.60
C PHE A 69 -36.72 1.31 -8.79
N ALA A 70 -35.59 1.74 -8.25
CA ALA A 70 -34.79 0.88 -7.36
C ALA A 70 -35.56 0.48 -6.09
N LYS A 71 -36.47 1.34 -5.63
CA LYS A 71 -37.24 1.15 -4.39
C LYS A 71 -38.42 0.19 -4.56
N THR A 72 -38.88 -0.07 -5.78
CA THR A 72 -39.98 -1.00 -6.06
C THR A 72 -39.50 -2.44 -6.30
N ILE A 73 -38.20 -2.66 -6.50
CA ILE A 73 -37.63 -4.01 -6.70
C ILE A 73 -37.78 -4.83 -5.41
N GLU A 74 -38.32 -6.03 -5.55
CA GLU A 74 -38.42 -7.04 -4.49
C GLU A 74 -37.16 -7.91 -4.49
N SER A 75 -36.81 -8.45 -5.65
CA SER A 75 -35.59 -9.22 -5.88
C SER A 75 -35.10 -9.05 -7.32
N TRP A 76 -33.79 -9.17 -7.52
CA TRP A 76 -33.19 -9.11 -8.84
C TRP A 76 -31.96 -10.01 -8.92
N TYR A 77 -31.83 -10.73 -10.05
CA TYR A 77 -30.81 -11.75 -10.26
C TYR A 77 -30.19 -11.65 -11.66
N TRP A 78 -28.90 -11.96 -11.78
CA TRP A 78 -28.20 -12.15 -13.05
C TRP A 78 -27.30 -13.39 -13.02
N PHE A 79 -27.48 -14.30 -13.97
CA PHE A 79 -26.81 -15.60 -13.95
C PHE A 79 -26.64 -16.31 -15.31
N ASP A 80 -25.83 -17.37 -15.35
CA ASP A 80 -25.77 -18.30 -16.49
C ASP A 80 -27.02 -19.18 -16.50
N SER A 81 -27.71 -19.25 -17.64
CA SER A 81 -29.00 -19.96 -17.75
C SER A 81 -28.89 -21.48 -17.60
N ASN A 82 -27.68 -22.05 -17.65
CA ASN A 82 -27.46 -23.49 -17.62
C ASN A 82 -27.14 -24.05 -16.22
N GLU A 83 -27.10 -23.21 -15.18
CA GLU A 83 -26.82 -23.65 -13.80
C GLU A 83 -28.12 -23.87 -13.00
N TYR A 84 -28.20 -24.99 -12.26
CA TYR A 84 -29.24 -25.19 -11.24
C TYR A 84 -29.04 -24.19 -10.10
N ARG A 85 -30.12 -23.54 -9.62
CA ARG A 85 -30.01 -22.51 -8.57
C ARG A 85 -31.06 -22.63 -7.49
N ASN A 86 -30.59 -22.38 -6.27
CA ASN A 86 -31.42 -22.18 -5.10
C ASN A 86 -31.76 -20.69 -4.98
N TYR A 87 -33.03 -20.33 -5.18
CA TYR A 87 -33.49 -18.93 -5.12
C TYR A 87 -33.57 -18.38 -3.69
N ASP A 88 -33.45 -19.25 -2.68
CA ASP A 88 -33.39 -18.88 -1.26
C ASP A 88 -31.95 -18.55 -0.81
N ASP A 89 -30.95 -18.72 -1.67
CA ASP A 89 -29.56 -18.36 -1.40
C ASP A 89 -29.33 -16.86 -1.63
N LEU A 90 -29.06 -16.16 -0.52
CA LEU A 90 -28.92 -14.71 -0.43
C LEU A 90 -27.71 -14.15 -1.20
N ASP A 91 -26.71 -14.98 -1.53
CA ASP A 91 -25.50 -14.56 -2.24
C ASP A 91 -25.76 -14.19 -3.72
N TYR A 92 -26.90 -14.64 -4.28
CA TYR A 92 -27.26 -14.39 -5.68
C TYR A 92 -28.15 -13.16 -5.89
N ASN A 93 -28.63 -12.51 -4.83
CA ASN A 93 -29.51 -11.35 -4.93
C ASN A 93 -28.69 -10.06 -5.21
N CYS A 94 -28.83 -9.51 -6.41
CA CYS A 94 -28.15 -8.29 -6.86
C CYS A 94 -28.49 -7.05 -6.00
N LEU A 95 -29.64 -7.03 -5.30
CA LEU A 95 -29.99 -5.96 -4.34
C LEU A 95 -29.11 -5.96 -3.09
N MET A 96 -28.64 -7.12 -2.62
CA MET A 96 -27.76 -7.20 -1.45
C MET A 96 -26.32 -6.83 -1.85
N GLN A 97 -25.90 -7.19 -3.07
CA GLN A 97 -24.63 -6.73 -3.63
C GLN A 97 -24.59 -5.21 -3.85
N SER A 98 -25.74 -4.57 -4.14
CA SER A 98 -25.83 -3.10 -4.28
C SER A 98 -25.85 -2.35 -2.94
N GLN A 99 -26.29 -2.97 -1.83
CA GLN A 99 -26.22 -2.34 -0.51
C GLN A 99 -24.79 -2.31 0.06
N VAL A 100 -23.91 -3.21 -0.37
CA VAL A 100 -22.47 -3.19 -0.02
C VAL A 100 -21.69 -2.08 -0.77
N LYS A 101 -22.26 -1.52 -1.86
CA LYS A 101 -21.69 -0.39 -2.64
C LYS A 101 -21.78 0.98 -1.95
N LYS A 102 -22.37 1.10 -0.75
CA LYS A 102 -22.38 2.38 -0.01
C LYS A 102 -21.05 2.76 0.65
N MET A 103 -19.98 2.00 0.41
CA MET A 103 -18.64 2.24 0.96
C MET A 103 -17.63 2.57 -0.15
N ASP A 104 -18.05 3.37 -1.13
CA ASP A 104 -17.45 3.49 -2.45
C ASP A 104 -16.41 4.61 -2.61
N LYS A 105 -15.75 5.09 -1.54
CA LYS A 105 -14.61 6.01 -1.70
C LYS A 105 -13.47 5.35 -2.50
N ILE A 106 -13.33 4.02 -2.43
CA ILE A 106 -12.37 3.24 -3.25
C ILE A 106 -12.82 3.17 -4.72
N ASN A 107 -14.10 2.96 -5.00
CA ASN A 107 -14.59 2.92 -6.39
C ASN A 107 -14.56 4.32 -7.03
N GLU A 108 -14.84 5.35 -6.24
CA GLU A 108 -14.67 6.75 -6.62
C GLU A 108 -13.20 7.05 -6.93
N LEU A 109 -12.25 6.70 -6.04
CA LEU A 109 -10.81 6.87 -6.29
C LEU A 109 -10.27 6.06 -7.50
N ILE A 110 -10.82 4.87 -7.75
CA ILE A 110 -10.48 4.06 -8.92
C ILE A 110 -10.99 4.72 -10.21
N ASN A 111 -12.18 5.35 -10.17
CA ASN A 111 -12.76 6.07 -11.30
C ASN A 111 -12.14 7.48 -11.48
N GLU A 112 -11.79 8.18 -10.40
CA GLU A 112 -11.09 9.48 -10.44
C GLU A 112 -9.63 9.33 -10.91
N GLY A 113 -9.00 8.17 -10.63
CA GLY A 113 -7.66 7.83 -11.10
C GLY A 113 -7.55 7.51 -12.60
N LEU A 114 -8.58 7.75 -13.42
CA LEU A 114 -8.61 7.46 -14.87
C LEU A 114 -7.51 8.19 -15.69
N ASP A 115 -6.85 9.20 -15.14
CA ASP A 115 -5.69 9.86 -15.75
C ASP A 115 -4.35 9.14 -15.50
N VAL A 116 -4.34 8.03 -14.76
CA VAL A 116 -3.15 7.22 -14.49
C VAL A 116 -3.14 5.97 -15.37
N TYR A 117 -2.11 5.79 -16.18
CA TYR A 117 -1.96 4.67 -17.13
C TYR A 117 -2.30 3.28 -16.56
N SER A 118 -2.03 3.04 -15.26
CA SER A 118 -2.36 1.78 -14.58
C SER A 118 -3.87 1.53 -14.37
N SER A 119 -4.67 2.58 -14.17
CA SER A 119 -6.13 2.44 -14.04
C SER A 119 -6.77 2.19 -15.42
N GLU A 120 -6.30 2.88 -16.45
CA GLU A 120 -6.73 2.68 -17.84
C GLU A 120 -6.43 1.24 -18.30
N LEU A 121 -5.24 0.71 -18.00
CA LEU A 121 -4.88 -0.70 -18.24
C LEU A 121 -5.79 -1.67 -17.49
N PHE A 122 -6.06 -1.41 -16.21
CA PHE A 122 -6.95 -2.24 -15.40
C PHE A 122 -8.36 -2.33 -16.01
N PHE A 123 -8.90 -1.22 -16.53
CA PHE A 123 -10.20 -1.22 -17.19
C PHE A 123 -10.16 -1.75 -18.64
N ARG A 124 -9.07 -1.54 -19.39
CA ARG A 124 -8.92 -2.05 -20.77
C ARG A 124 -8.74 -3.56 -20.85
N GLU A 125 -8.14 -4.19 -19.85
CA GLU A 125 -7.76 -5.61 -19.90
C GLU A 125 -8.69 -6.54 -19.11
N VAL A 126 -9.65 -6.02 -18.34
CA VAL A 126 -10.61 -6.84 -17.59
C VAL A 126 -11.73 -7.36 -18.51
N ILE A 127 -11.35 -8.25 -19.43
CA ILE A 127 -12.24 -9.22 -20.08
C ILE A 127 -12.15 -10.51 -19.25
N CYS A 128 -12.67 -10.50 -18.02
CA CYS A 128 -12.62 -11.69 -17.16
C CYS A 128 -13.99 -12.06 -16.60
N ALA A 129 -14.19 -13.36 -16.34
CA ALA A 129 -15.45 -13.89 -15.83
C ALA A 129 -15.81 -13.26 -14.46
N PRO A 130 -17.10 -13.14 -14.11
CA PRO A 130 -17.55 -12.48 -12.87
C PRO A 130 -16.89 -13.01 -11.58
N LYS A 131 -16.64 -14.33 -11.49
CA LYS A 131 -15.94 -14.94 -10.35
C LYS A 131 -14.47 -14.48 -10.25
N THR A 132 -13.81 -14.28 -11.38
CA THR A 132 -12.44 -13.75 -11.45
C THR A 132 -12.42 -12.28 -11.03
N LEU A 133 -13.36 -11.48 -11.51
CA LEU A 133 -13.51 -10.07 -11.13
C LEU A 133 -13.76 -9.91 -9.62
N ALA A 134 -14.63 -10.72 -9.02
CA ALA A 134 -14.84 -10.72 -7.57
C ALA A 134 -13.56 -11.07 -6.79
N THR A 135 -12.75 -12.00 -7.30
CA THR A 135 -11.46 -12.37 -6.70
C THR A 135 -10.43 -11.24 -6.81
N ILE A 136 -10.41 -10.53 -7.93
CA ILE A 136 -9.58 -9.33 -8.14
C ILE A 136 -9.97 -8.26 -7.13
N PHE A 137 -11.26 -7.91 -7.02
CA PHE A 137 -11.73 -6.91 -6.06
C PHE A 137 -11.47 -7.31 -4.60
N LYS A 138 -11.62 -8.59 -4.24
CA LYS A 138 -11.28 -9.09 -2.91
C LYS A 138 -9.79 -8.88 -2.61
N THR A 139 -8.93 -9.17 -3.57
CA THR A 139 -7.48 -8.97 -3.43
C THR A 139 -7.14 -7.50 -3.32
N LEU A 140 -7.70 -6.66 -4.20
CA LEU A 140 -7.51 -5.22 -4.19
C LEU A 140 -7.92 -4.63 -2.84
N ARG A 141 -9.13 -4.95 -2.36
CA ARG A 141 -9.66 -4.47 -1.07
C ARG A 141 -8.82 -4.89 0.13
N SER A 142 -8.29 -6.12 0.09
CA SER A 142 -7.36 -6.61 1.13
C SER A 142 -6.01 -5.90 1.08
N ARG A 143 -5.53 -5.51 -0.10
CA ARG A 143 -4.25 -4.80 -0.27
C ARG A 143 -4.37 -3.33 0.09
N THR A 144 -5.51 -2.69 -0.20
CA THR A 144 -5.81 -1.28 0.09
C THR A 144 -6.53 -1.05 1.42
N SER A 145 -6.65 -2.06 2.28
CA SER A 145 -7.39 -1.95 3.55
C SER A 145 -6.87 -0.83 4.47
N ALA A 146 -5.58 -0.52 4.45
CA ALA A 146 -5.01 0.60 5.20
C ALA A 146 -5.59 1.96 4.78
N LEU A 147 -5.97 2.10 3.50
CA LEU A 147 -6.65 3.29 2.97
C LEU A 147 -8.13 3.34 3.35
N GLN A 148 -8.66 2.34 4.06
CA GLN A 148 -10.02 2.42 4.62
C GLN A 148 -10.00 3.12 5.98
N ASN A 149 -8.83 3.33 6.58
CA ASN A 149 -8.71 4.11 7.80
C ASN A 149 -8.92 5.60 7.48
N PRO A 150 -9.96 6.25 8.04
CA PRO A 150 -10.26 7.66 7.77
C PRO A 150 -9.12 8.60 8.14
N ASP A 151 -8.34 8.30 9.18
CA ASP A 151 -7.21 9.13 9.61
C ASP A 151 -6.04 9.04 8.61
N VAL A 152 -5.83 7.85 8.04
CA VAL A 152 -4.84 7.63 6.97
C VAL A 152 -5.25 8.39 5.71
N LEU A 153 -6.51 8.27 5.28
CA LEU A 153 -7.02 9.03 4.13
C LEU A 153 -6.93 10.53 4.37
N ARG A 154 -7.25 10.99 5.58
CA ARG A 154 -7.12 12.40 5.92
C ARG A 154 -5.67 12.88 5.89
N THR A 155 -4.71 12.01 6.18
CA THR A 155 -3.29 12.36 6.12
C THR A 155 -2.77 12.37 4.67
N ILE A 156 -3.25 11.45 3.82
CA ILE A 156 -2.73 11.25 2.46
C ILE A 156 -3.49 12.11 1.42
N CYS A 157 -4.80 12.25 1.55
CA CYS A 157 -5.68 12.86 0.55
C CYS A 157 -6.26 14.20 1.01
N ASP A 158 -6.74 14.29 2.25
CA ASP A 158 -7.53 15.42 2.74
C ASP A 158 -6.76 16.28 3.77
N GLY A 159 -5.43 16.19 3.75
CA GLY A 159 -4.55 16.84 4.71
C GLY A 159 -4.63 18.35 4.56
N ALA A 160 -4.82 19.08 5.66
CA ALA A 160 -4.67 20.53 5.63
C ALA A 160 -3.24 20.86 5.12
N GLU A 161 -3.09 21.92 4.32
CA GLU A 161 -1.79 22.32 3.73
C GLU A 161 -0.66 22.41 4.79
N GLU A 162 -1.03 22.70 6.04
CA GLU A 162 -0.15 22.79 7.20
C GLU A 162 0.55 21.46 7.57
N PHE A 163 -0.02 20.31 7.21
CA PHE A 163 0.54 18.97 7.48
C PHE A 163 1.20 18.33 6.25
N THR A 164 1.21 19.02 5.11
CA THR A 164 1.81 18.52 3.87
C THR A 164 3.32 18.70 3.90
N ILE A 165 4.05 17.61 3.66
CA ILE A 165 5.51 17.65 3.53
C ILE A 165 5.87 18.16 2.13
N ASP A 166 6.43 19.35 2.04
CA ASP A 166 6.97 19.90 0.79
C ASP A 166 8.37 19.34 0.51
N PHE A 167 8.44 18.35 -0.38
CA PHE A 167 9.72 17.73 -0.77
C PHE A 167 10.69 18.72 -1.46
N LYS A 168 10.20 19.77 -2.13
CA LYS A 168 11.10 20.77 -2.72
C LYS A 168 11.79 21.57 -1.64
N LYS A 169 11.04 22.06 -0.64
CA LYS A 169 11.63 22.73 0.53
C LYS A 169 12.60 21.81 1.26
N PHE A 170 12.22 20.55 1.49
CA PHE A 170 13.07 19.57 2.14
C PHE A 170 14.46 19.42 1.49
N VAL A 171 14.53 19.47 0.15
CA VAL A 171 15.80 19.31 -0.60
C VAL A 171 16.61 20.60 -0.72
N HIS A 172 15.98 21.78 -0.63
CA HIS A 172 16.63 23.08 -0.83
C HIS A 172 16.94 23.82 0.48
N GLU A 173 16.37 23.36 1.60
CA GLU A 173 16.54 23.97 2.92
C GLU A 173 16.98 22.92 3.95
N LYS A 174 17.70 23.35 5.00
CA LYS A 174 18.15 22.44 6.06
C LYS A 174 16.96 21.88 6.83
N SER A 175 16.65 20.62 6.57
CA SER A 175 15.43 19.97 7.05
C SER A 175 15.72 18.58 7.63
N VAL A 176 14.80 18.09 8.46
CA VAL A 176 14.80 16.72 8.99
C VAL A 176 13.37 16.18 8.99
N ILE A 177 13.19 14.93 8.57
CA ILE A 177 11.90 14.24 8.61
C ILE A 177 12.02 13.07 9.57
N PHE A 178 11.09 12.97 10.52
CA PHE A 178 10.95 11.83 11.42
C PHE A 178 9.75 11.01 10.99
N ILE A 179 9.97 9.74 10.70
CA ILE A 179 8.90 8.77 10.43
C ILE A 179 8.85 7.82 11.61
N GLN A 180 7.79 7.90 12.39
CA GLN A 180 7.56 7.02 13.52
C GLN A 180 6.40 6.07 13.19
N VAL A 181 6.69 4.78 13.26
CA VAL A 181 5.70 3.71 13.13
C VAL A 181 5.63 2.95 14.45
N ASN A 182 4.46 2.40 14.76
CA ASN A 182 4.30 1.56 15.96
C ASN A 182 4.75 0.13 15.65
N ASP A 183 5.72 -0.38 16.40
CA ASP A 183 6.26 -1.75 16.22
C ASP A 183 5.22 -2.84 16.44
N ALA A 184 4.16 -2.56 17.22
CA ALA A 184 3.07 -3.51 17.47
C ALA A 184 1.99 -3.50 16.38
N ASP A 185 1.95 -2.47 15.52
CA ASP A 185 0.91 -2.29 14.51
C ASP A 185 1.51 -2.12 13.10
N SER A 186 1.52 -3.23 12.37
CA SER A 186 2.01 -3.28 10.99
C SER A 186 1.09 -2.67 9.95
N SER A 187 -0.11 -2.22 10.32
CA SER A 187 -1.11 -1.68 9.39
C SER A 187 -0.59 -0.45 8.62
N LEU A 188 0.28 0.34 9.24
CA LEU A 188 0.85 1.58 8.67
C LEU A 188 2.20 1.39 7.99
N HIS A 189 2.87 0.23 8.13
CA HIS A 189 4.16 -0.01 7.46
C HIS A 189 4.05 0.17 5.94
N ARG A 190 2.94 -0.24 5.33
CA ARG A 190 2.71 -0.04 3.89
C ARG A 190 2.62 1.43 3.50
N ILE A 191 2.07 2.28 4.37
CA ILE A 191 2.01 3.72 4.12
C ILE A 191 3.40 4.34 4.21
N ALA A 192 4.19 3.93 5.22
CA ALA A 192 5.60 4.34 5.33
C ALA A 192 6.41 3.89 4.10
N SER A 193 6.19 2.66 3.62
CA SER A 193 6.76 2.15 2.37
C SER A 193 6.44 3.03 1.16
N VAL A 194 5.16 3.37 0.96
CA VAL A 194 4.72 4.24 -0.14
C VAL A 194 5.37 5.63 -0.03
N PHE A 195 5.37 6.22 1.17
CA PHE A 195 6.01 7.52 1.41
C PHE A 195 7.50 7.49 1.06
N LEU A 196 8.24 6.48 1.54
CA LEU A 196 9.67 6.34 1.27
C LEU A 196 9.93 6.15 -0.24
N SER A 197 9.15 5.30 -0.92
CA SER A 197 9.27 5.12 -2.36
C SER A 197 9.02 6.41 -3.15
N GLN A 198 7.98 7.17 -2.80
CA GLN A 198 7.69 8.48 -3.42
C GLN A 198 8.81 9.49 -3.15
N LEU A 199 9.33 9.53 -1.92
CA LEU A 199 10.44 10.39 -1.56
C LEU A 199 11.69 10.05 -2.39
N PHE A 200 12.07 8.78 -2.50
CA PHE A 200 13.20 8.38 -3.35
C PHE A 200 12.98 8.78 -4.82
N GLN A 201 11.80 8.52 -5.39
CA GLN A 201 11.49 8.92 -6.77
C GLN A 201 11.65 10.44 -6.95
N PHE A 202 11.13 11.24 -6.02
CA PHE A 202 11.27 12.68 -6.03
C PHE A 202 12.74 13.10 -5.95
N LEU A 203 13.52 12.55 -5.00
CA LEU A 203 14.93 12.88 -4.83
C LEU A 203 15.75 12.58 -6.09
N PHE A 204 15.49 11.45 -6.74
CA PHE A 204 16.16 11.11 -7.99
C PHE A 204 15.79 12.05 -9.14
N ALA A 205 14.50 12.39 -9.26
CA ALA A 205 14.03 13.37 -10.24
C ALA A 205 14.63 14.75 -9.98
N GLU A 206 14.77 15.17 -8.73
CA GLU A 206 15.35 16.46 -8.35
C GLU A 206 16.86 16.50 -8.60
N ALA A 207 17.58 15.41 -8.29
CA ALA A 207 18.99 15.28 -8.63
C ALA A 207 19.21 15.34 -10.15
N ASN A 208 18.35 14.70 -10.96
CA ASN A 208 18.43 14.72 -12.44
C ASN A 208 18.31 16.13 -13.05
N LYS A 209 17.71 17.10 -12.34
CA LYS A 209 17.59 18.49 -12.83
C LYS A 209 18.88 19.29 -12.63
N GLN A 210 19.78 18.82 -11.76
CA GLN A 210 21.03 19.50 -11.46
C GLN A 210 22.10 19.17 -12.50
N LYS A 211 23.01 20.11 -12.74
CA LYS A 211 24.05 19.98 -13.79
C LYS A 211 25.00 18.79 -13.56
N ASP A 212 25.26 18.45 -12.30
CA ASP A 212 26.13 17.35 -11.89
C ASP A 212 25.34 16.08 -11.52
N LEU A 213 24.03 16.07 -11.75
CA LEU A 213 23.11 14.99 -11.37
C LEU A 213 23.11 14.69 -9.87
N ARG A 214 23.42 15.66 -9.00
CA ARG A 214 23.42 15.51 -7.54
C ARG A 214 22.42 16.43 -6.88
N LEU A 215 21.89 16.02 -5.73
CA LEU A 215 21.05 16.90 -4.92
C LEU A 215 21.85 18.14 -4.45
N PRO A 216 21.23 19.33 -4.43
CA PRO A 216 21.89 20.56 -3.99
C PRO A 216 22.29 20.49 -2.50
N ILE A 217 21.46 19.85 -1.67
CA ILE A 217 21.81 19.47 -0.29
C ILE A 217 21.76 17.94 -0.21
N PRO A 218 22.87 17.28 0.20
CA PRO A 218 22.87 15.83 0.37
C PRO A 218 21.84 15.37 1.41
N VAL A 219 21.14 14.28 1.10
CA VAL A 219 20.12 13.68 1.98
C VAL A 219 20.67 12.40 2.58
N GLN A 220 20.58 12.26 3.90
CA GLN A 220 20.99 11.07 4.63
C GLN A 220 19.75 10.34 5.18
N PHE A 221 19.61 9.07 4.82
CA PHE A 221 18.61 8.18 5.39
C PHE A 221 19.19 7.38 6.55
N HIS A 222 18.43 7.31 7.64
CA HIS A 222 18.67 6.43 8.78
C HIS A 222 17.46 5.50 8.90
N LEU A 223 17.60 4.29 8.38
CA LEU A 223 16.54 3.29 8.28
C LEU A 223 16.73 2.29 9.41
N ASP A 224 16.11 2.60 10.54
CA ASP A 224 16.08 1.69 11.68
C ASP A 224 15.14 0.52 11.39
N ASP A 225 15.54 -0.67 11.80
CA ASP A 225 14.85 -1.93 11.53
C ASP A 225 14.26 -2.05 10.11
N MET A 226 15.13 -1.89 9.10
CA MET A 226 14.78 -1.87 7.67
C MET A 226 14.04 -3.14 7.20
N ALA A 227 14.05 -4.20 8.01
CA ALA A 227 13.33 -5.44 7.74
C ALA A 227 11.85 -5.43 8.17
N ASN A 228 11.32 -4.31 8.69
CA ASN A 228 9.89 -4.19 9.03
C ASN A 228 9.04 -3.58 7.90
N TYR A 229 9.67 -2.91 6.93
CA TYR A 229 8.98 -2.26 5.82
C TYR A 229 9.76 -2.42 4.51
N GLU A 230 9.03 -2.61 3.41
CA GLU A 230 9.62 -2.77 2.08
C GLU A 230 9.73 -1.42 1.38
N ILE A 231 10.88 -1.11 0.79
CA ILE A 231 11.04 0.02 -0.13
C ILE A 231 11.04 -0.55 -1.55
N ASN A 232 10.10 -0.11 -2.39
CA ASN A 232 10.03 -0.57 -3.78
C ASN A 232 11.31 -0.21 -4.53
N ASP A 233 11.82 -1.16 -5.33
CA ASP A 233 13.05 -1.03 -6.13
C ASP A 233 14.31 -0.65 -5.35
N PHE A 234 14.37 -1.00 -4.05
CA PHE A 234 15.44 -0.57 -3.17
C PHE A 234 16.85 -0.98 -3.65
N ALA A 235 17.00 -2.17 -4.23
CA ALA A 235 18.28 -2.62 -4.80
C ALA A 235 18.82 -1.67 -5.90
N SER A 236 17.94 -1.18 -6.76
CA SER A 236 18.28 -0.21 -7.81
C SER A 236 18.58 1.17 -7.23
N ILE A 237 17.81 1.57 -6.22
CA ILE A 237 17.98 2.85 -5.52
C ILE A 237 19.34 2.89 -4.82
N ILE A 238 19.66 1.91 -3.98
CA ILE A 238 20.89 1.92 -3.17
C ILE A 238 22.15 1.88 -4.05
N ALA A 239 22.11 1.13 -5.16
CA ALA A 239 23.22 1.05 -6.11
C ALA A 239 23.58 2.40 -6.75
N THR A 240 22.62 3.32 -6.87
CA THR A 240 22.79 4.60 -7.58
C THR A 240 22.74 5.83 -6.66
N ALA A 241 22.18 5.70 -5.46
CA ALA A 241 21.96 6.76 -4.46
C ALA A 241 23.21 7.63 -4.21
N ARG A 242 24.38 7.01 -4.04
CA ARG A 242 25.65 7.70 -3.76
C ARG A 242 26.00 8.75 -4.83
N SER A 243 25.79 8.40 -6.10
CA SER A 243 26.06 9.31 -7.21
C SER A 243 25.13 10.51 -7.23
N ARG A 244 23.97 10.43 -6.57
CA ARG A 244 22.94 11.47 -6.50
C ARG A 244 23.02 12.33 -5.24
N GLY A 245 24.02 12.12 -4.39
CA GLY A 245 24.13 12.83 -3.12
C GLY A 245 23.19 12.28 -2.04
N ILE A 246 22.78 11.02 -2.16
CA ILE A 246 21.95 10.33 -1.18
C ILE A 246 22.82 9.32 -0.43
N GLY A 247 22.86 9.43 0.89
CA GLY A 247 23.51 8.48 1.78
C GLY A 247 22.46 7.63 2.51
N ILE A 248 22.77 6.36 2.77
CA ILE A 248 21.86 5.43 3.41
C ILE A 248 22.60 4.68 4.51
N THR A 249 22.03 4.66 5.71
CA THR A 249 22.43 3.78 6.80
C THR A 249 21.22 2.92 7.16
N GLY A 250 21.36 1.60 7.01
CA GLY A 250 20.33 0.64 7.38
C GLY A 250 20.77 -0.18 8.59
N CYS A 251 19.85 -0.40 9.53
CA CYS A 251 20.01 -1.32 10.65
C CYS A 251 19.15 -2.57 10.40
N ILE A 252 19.75 -3.75 10.58
CA ILE A 252 19.06 -5.05 10.52
C ILE A 252 19.53 -5.93 11.68
N GLN A 253 18.65 -6.76 12.22
CA GLN A 253 19.03 -7.68 13.32
C GLN A 253 19.67 -8.97 12.78
N SER A 254 19.25 -9.40 11.59
CA SER A 254 19.84 -10.55 10.88
C SER A 254 19.71 -10.41 9.36
N LYS A 255 20.59 -11.09 8.62
CA LYS A 255 20.46 -11.18 7.17
C LYS A 255 19.16 -11.88 6.73
N ASN A 256 18.68 -12.83 7.54
CA ASN A 256 17.47 -13.60 7.24
C ASN A 256 16.21 -12.73 7.27
N GLN A 257 16.15 -11.74 8.17
CA GLN A 257 15.08 -10.74 8.18
C GLN A 257 15.09 -9.86 6.93
N LEU A 258 16.27 -9.45 6.45
CA LEU A 258 16.33 -8.70 5.18
C LEU A 258 15.89 -9.58 4.00
N ALA A 259 16.28 -10.87 4.01
CA ALA A 259 15.88 -11.85 3.00
C ALA A 259 14.38 -12.17 3.02
N SER A 260 13.70 -12.12 4.18
CA SER A 260 12.24 -12.35 4.22
C SER A 260 11.46 -11.21 3.57
N VAL A 261 11.98 -9.98 3.60
CA VAL A 261 11.38 -8.81 2.95
C VAL A 261 11.77 -8.73 1.47
N TYR A 262 13.06 -8.72 1.18
CA TYR A 262 13.57 -8.42 -0.16
C TYR A 262 13.93 -9.66 -1.00
N LYS A 263 13.79 -10.87 -0.45
CA LYS A 263 14.06 -12.15 -1.13
C LYS A 263 15.46 -12.15 -1.76
N ASP A 264 15.56 -12.54 -3.03
CA ASP A 264 16.82 -12.61 -3.78
C ASP A 264 17.54 -11.26 -3.88
N ASN A 265 16.80 -10.14 -3.81
CA ASN A 265 17.39 -8.80 -3.83
C ASN A 265 18.13 -8.44 -2.53
N ALA A 266 17.91 -9.17 -1.43
CA ALA A 266 18.56 -8.88 -0.16
C ALA A 266 20.09 -8.94 -0.24
N ILE A 267 20.64 -9.85 -1.05
CA ILE A 267 22.08 -9.99 -1.29
C ILE A 267 22.60 -8.73 -2.00
N ASN A 268 21.96 -8.35 -3.10
CA ASN A 268 22.32 -7.15 -3.88
C ASN A 268 22.28 -5.87 -3.02
N ILE A 269 21.29 -5.76 -2.14
CA ILE A 269 21.17 -4.65 -1.20
C ILE A 269 22.34 -4.63 -0.21
N GLN A 270 22.68 -5.78 0.38
CA GLN A 270 23.80 -5.90 1.32
C GLN A 270 25.13 -5.52 0.67
N ASP A 271 25.35 -5.96 -0.56
CA ASP A 271 26.61 -5.71 -1.29
C ASP A 271 26.81 -4.24 -1.67
N CYS A 272 25.73 -3.45 -1.72
CA CYS A 272 25.80 -2.02 -1.96
C CYS A 272 26.25 -1.21 -0.73
N PHE A 273 26.25 -1.79 0.47
CA PHE A 273 26.74 -1.11 1.67
C PHE A 273 28.28 -1.17 1.74
N ASP A 274 28.93 -0.04 1.44
CA ASP A 274 30.40 0.11 1.49
C ASP A 274 31.00 -0.12 2.90
N THR A 275 30.18 -0.04 3.95
CA THR A 275 30.61 -0.20 5.35
C THR A 275 29.62 -1.09 6.10
N THR A 276 30.14 -2.07 6.83
CA THR A 276 29.39 -2.93 7.73
C THR A 276 29.91 -2.73 9.15
N ILE A 277 28.99 -2.46 10.08
CA ILE A 277 29.26 -2.39 11.52
C ILE A 277 28.55 -3.58 12.15
N TYR A 278 29.31 -4.58 12.58
CA TYR A 278 28.77 -5.76 13.23
C TYR A 278 28.89 -5.62 14.74
N MET A 279 27.79 -5.84 15.45
CA MET A 279 27.68 -5.64 16.92
C MET A 279 27.37 -6.94 17.68
N GLY A 280 27.56 -8.10 17.02
CA GLY A 280 27.11 -9.40 17.54
C GLY A 280 25.75 -9.83 16.96
N THR A 281 25.51 -11.13 16.89
CA THR A 281 24.23 -11.72 16.49
C THR A 281 24.09 -13.14 17.05
N ASN A 282 22.85 -13.60 17.22
CA ASN A 282 22.57 -15.00 17.52
C ASN A 282 22.37 -15.85 16.24
N SER A 283 22.40 -15.22 15.06
CA SER A 283 22.25 -15.91 13.77
C SER A 283 23.57 -16.53 13.32
N TYR A 284 23.63 -17.86 13.26
CA TYR A 284 24.80 -18.60 12.77
C TYR A 284 25.25 -18.16 11.38
N ASP A 285 24.32 -18.07 10.42
CA ASP A 285 24.65 -17.67 9.04
C ASP A 285 25.21 -16.24 8.97
N SER A 286 24.67 -15.33 9.78
CA SER A 286 25.15 -13.94 9.84
C SER A 286 26.54 -13.86 10.47
N ALA A 287 26.81 -14.64 11.52
CA ALA A 287 28.14 -14.72 12.14
C ALA A 287 29.19 -15.34 11.19
N LEU A 288 28.81 -16.39 10.46
CA LEU A 288 29.67 -17.05 9.49
C LEU A 288 30.08 -16.12 8.35
N ASP A 289 29.13 -15.36 7.78
CA ASP A 289 29.43 -14.34 6.77
C ASP A 289 30.40 -13.29 7.28
N ILE A 290 30.19 -12.79 8.50
CA ILE A 290 31.06 -11.77 9.09
C ILE A 290 32.46 -12.33 9.33
N ALA A 291 32.59 -13.56 9.83
CA ALA A 291 33.88 -14.23 9.98
C ALA A 291 34.62 -14.33 8.63
N HIS A 292 33.94 -14.75 7.57
CA HIS A 292 34.52 -14.81 6.23
C HIS A 292 34.93 -13.44 5.68
N ARG A 293 34.10 -12.41 5.85
CA ARG A 293 34.36 -11.05 5.34
C ARG A 293 35.40 -10.30 6.15
N SER A 294 35.50 -10.55 7.46
CA SER A 294 36.45 -9.88 8.34
C SER A 294 37.80 -10.59 8.42
N GLY A 295 37.85 -11.90 8.12
CA GLY A 295 39.02 -12.74 8.34
C GLY A 295 39.24 -13.15 9.81
N PHE A 296 38.27 -12.87 10.68
CA PHE A 296 38.29 -13.38 12.07
C PHE A 296 37.75 -14.80 12.11
N THR A 297 38.14 -15.57 13.14
CA THR A 297 37.56 -16.90 13.36
C THR A 297 36.09 -16.78 13.75
N LEU A 298 35.30 -17.81 13.45
CA LEU A 298 33.89 -17.84 13.84
C LEU A 298 33.71 -17.74 15.36
N ASP A 299 34.56 -18.40 16.13
CA ASP A 299 34.55 -18.32 17.60
C ASP A 299 34.76 -16.87 18.07
N TYR A 300 35.71 -16.14 17.48
CA TYR A 300 35.95 -14.75 17.83
C TYR A 300 34.77 -13.83 17.50
N VAL A 301 34.09 -14.07 16.37
CA VAL A 301 32.88 -13.32 16.00
C VAL A 301 31.74 -13.60 16.97
N ASN A 302 31.55 -14.86 17.37
CA ASN A 302 30.51 -15.27 18.32
C ASN A 302 30.78 -14.79 19.75
N GLU A 303 32.05 -14.70 20.15
CA GLU A 303 32.49 -14.25 21.46
C GLU A 303 32.70 -12.73 21.54
N LEU A 304 32.32 -11.98 20.50
CA LEU A 304 32.48 -10.53 20.45
C LEU A 304 31.84 -9.87 21.69
N PRO A 305 32.61 -9.14 22.52
CA PRO A 305 32.08 -8.53 23.72
C PRO A 305 30.93 -7.57 23.43
N VAL A 306 29.90 -7.58 24.29
CA VAL A 306 28.78 -6.65 24.17
C VAL A 306 29.29 -5.21 24.24
N GLY A 307 28.96 -4.43 23.21
CA GLY A 307 29.41 -3.05 23.09
C GLY A 307 30.72 -2.89 22.34
N ASP A 308 31.35 -3.96 21.87
CA ASP A 308 32.41 -3.87 20.85
C ASP A 308 31.81 -4.07 19.44
N VAL A 309 32.54 -3.64 18.42
CA VAL A 309 32.12 -3.82 17.02
C VAL A 309 33.23 -4.36 16.14
N ILE A 310 32.86 -5.18 15.17
CA ILE A 310 33.70 -5.50 14.03
C ILE A 310 33.32 -4.53 12.91
N LEU A 311 34.29 -3.73 12.48
CA LEU A 311 34.14 -2.75 11.43
C LEU A 311 34.75 -3.28 10.15
N ILE A 312 33.93 -3.42 9.11
CA ILE A 312 34.36 -3.82 7.77
C ILE A 312 34.11 -2.64 6.84
N ARG A 313 35.15 -2.18 6.15
CA ARG A 313 35.07 -1.09 5.18
C ARG A 313 35.67 -1.54 3.85
N ARG A 314 35.02 -1.16 2.76
CA ARG A 314 35.53 -1.42 1.41
C ARG A 314 36.94 -0.83 1.26
N GLY A 315 37.88 -1.67 0.83
CA GLY A 315 39.28 -1.27 0.59
C GLY A 315 40.12 -1.14 1.85
N SER A 316 39.67 -1.65 3.00
CA SER A 316 40.44 -1.67 4.25
C SER A 316 40.35 -3.04 4.93
N ALA A 317 41.36 -3.39 5.72
CA ALA A 317 41.29 -4.56 6.58
C ALA A 317 40.16 -4.38 7.61
N ALA A 318 39.53 -5.48 8.02
CA ALA A 318 38.54 -5.41 9.08
C ALA A 318 39.21 -5.12 10.43
N GLU A 319 38.53 -4.35 11.27
CA GLU A 319 39.06 -3.87 12.54
C GLU A 319 38.09 -4.23 13.67
N HIS A 320 38.61 -4.72 14.79
CA HIS A 320 37.87 -4.76 16.04
C HIS A 320 37.98 -3.39 16.71
N VAL A 321 36.85 -2.73 16.91
CA VAL A 321 36.76 -1.41 17.52
C VAL A 321 35.98 -1.53 18.82
N LYS A 322 36.61 -1.10 19.92
CA LYS A 322 35.91 -0.94 21.20
C LYS A 322 35.01 0.28 21.12
N LEU A 323 33.69 0.10 21.23
CA LEU A 323 32.79 1.24 21.12
C LEU A 323 32.97 2.10 22.38
N LEU A 324 33.26 3.38 22.18
CA LEU A 324 33.42 4.32 23.27
C LEU A 324 32.11 4.42 24.05
N ASP A 325 32.17 4.12 25.35
CA ASP A 325 31.07 4.37 26.26
C ASP A 325 30.90 5.89 26.45
N TYR A 326 30.05 6.50 25.61
CA TYR A 326 29.80 7.93 25.64
C TYR A 326 29.17 8.40 26.95
N SER A 327 28.59 7.50 27.76
CA SER A 327 28.09 7.83 29.10
C SER A 327 29.21 8.30 30.03
N LYS A 328 30.42 7.75 29.85
CA LYS A 328 31.62 8.11 30.61
C LYS A 328 32.27 9.40 30.16
N THR A 329 31.92 9.92 28.98
CA THR A 329 32.52 11.15 28.43
C THR A 329 31.90 12.44 28.99
N GLY A 330 30.80 12.34 29.75
CA GLY A 330 30.11 13.49 30.36
C GLY A 330 29.47 14.48 29.37
N LYS A 331 29.58 14.25 28.05
CA LYS A 331 29.06 15.13 26.98
C LYS A 331 27.60 14.86 26.58
N TYR A 332 27.06 13.72 26.97
CA TYR A 332 25.73 13.24 26.60
C TYR A 332 24.96 12.79 27.84
N PHE A 333 23.64 12.96 27.84
CA PHE A 333 22.76 12.29 28.82
C PHE A 333 22.16 11.04 28.19
N ILE A 334 22.04 9.97 28.98
CA ILE A 334 21.22 8.81 28.63
C ILE A 334 19.79 9.14 29.04
N TYR A 335 18.87 9.18 28.09
CA TYR A 335 17.44 9.26 28.37
C TYR A 335 16.86 7.84 28.45
N ASN A 336 15.94 7.60 29.39
CA ASN A 336 15.53 6.26 29.83
C ASN A 336 14.99 5.34 28.70
N HIS A 337 15.29 4.05 28.89
CA HIS A 337 14.81 2.84 28.18
C HIS A 337 15.00 2.69 26.67
N HIS A 338 15.27 3.77 25.92
CA HIS A 338 15.68 3.68 24.51
C HIS A 338 16.98 4.45 24.32
N ARG A 339 18.03 3.79 23.81
CA ARG A 339 19.43 4.25 23.73
C ARG A 339 19.63 5.44 22.79
N TYR A 340 19.04 6.60 23.09
CA TYR A 340 19.35 7.86 22.40
C TYR A 340 20.42 8.63 23.18
N LEU A 341 21.53 8.93 22.52
CA LEU A 341 22.60 9.79 23.05
C LEU A 341 22.30 11.25 22.66
N ILE A 342 21.93 12.08 23.63
CA ILE A 342 21.58 13.49 23.37
C ILE A 342 22.77 14.41 23.73
N PRO A 343 23.32 15.19 22.78
CA PRO A 343 24.43 16.11 23.07
C PRO A 343 23.97 17.25 23.97
N LYS A 344 24.71 17.50 25.07
CA LYS A 344 24.37 18.52 26.09
C LYS A 344 24.15 19.95 25.56
N ASN A 345 24.71 20.30 24.40
CA ASN A 345 24.82 21.69 23.96
C ASN A 345 24.03 22.03 22.68
N ARG A 346 23.16 21.14 22.18
CA ARG A 346 22.54 21.31 20.84
C ARG A 346 21.02 21.43 20.76
N PHE A 347 20.27 21.28 21.85
CA PHE A 347 18.84 21.58 21.86
C PHE A 347 18.42 22.33 23.13
N ARG A 348 17.72 23.46 22.96
CA ARG A 348 16.72 23.89 23.94
C ARG A 348 15.53 22.96 23.73
N VAL A 349 15.22 22.11 24.69
CA VAL A 349 13.97 21.35 24.69
C VAL A 349 12.85 22.40 24.73
N HIS A 350 12.09 22.52 23.64
CA HIS A 350 10.93 23.41 23.60
C HIS A 350 9.90 22.87 24.61
N ASP A 351 9.32 23.74 25.42
CA ASP A 351 8.42 23.37 26.53
C ASP A 351 7.18 22.57 26.06
N ASP A 352 6.86 22.59 24.77
CA ASP A 352 5.74 21.83 24.21
C ASP A 352 5.95 20.32 24.20
N LEU A 353 7.20 19.84 24.14
CA LEU A 353 7.51 18.40 24.26
C LEU A 353 7.31 17.87 25.68
N ARG A 354 7.23 18.74 26.70
CA ARG A 354 6.89 18.33 28.08
C ARG A 354 5.40 18.09 28.28
N ARG A 355 4.54 18.60 27.38
CA ARG A 355 3.07 18.52 27.54
C ARG A 355 2.42 17.32 26.85
N MET A 356 3.21 16.49 26.16
CA MET A 356 2.76 15.22 25.56
C MET A 356 3.10 13.99 26.44
N LEU A 357 3.42 14.21 27.71
CA LEU A 357 3.37 13.23 28.80
C LEU A 357 2.13 13.51 29.64
#